data_AF-A0A6H1NIH1-F1
#
_entry.id   AF-A0A6H1NIH1-F1
#
_cell.length_a   1.000
_cell.length_b   1.000
_cell.length_c   1.000
_cell.angle_alpha   90.00
_cell.angle_beta   90.00
_cell.angle_gamma   90.00
#
_symmetry.space_group_name_H-M   'P 1'
#
loop_
_entity.id
_entity.type
_entity.pdbx_description
1 polymer ?
#
loop_
_entity_poly.entity_id
_entity_poly.type
_entity_poly.pdbx_seq_one_letter_code
_entity_poly.pdbx_strand_id
1 'polypeptide(L)'
;MPWSREPHHGWEAPEPAHGGVLHGYQPSRPATKGWTQAETAEYARLWEQWRETAARVYTHRYWQNHRGEDAIKARQALKQEPGAQPVLEVEASKPGQDDFAATG
;
A
#
# COMPACT_ATOMS: atom_id res chain seq x y z
N MET A 1 0.70 -9.17 -6.09
CA MET A 1 -0.40 -8.73 -6.97
C MET A 1 -0.02 -7.40 -7.60
N PRO A 2 -0.21 -7.22 -8.93
CA PRO A 2 0.00 -5.95 -9.62
C PRO A 2 -0.80 -4.79 -9.01
N TRP A 3 -0.36 -3.56 -9.25
CA TRP A 3 -1.01 -2.36 -8.72
C TRP A 3 -2.43 -2.11 -9.27
N SER A 4 -2.74 -2.65 -10.45
CA SER A 4 -4.08 -2.63 -11.04
C SER A 4 -4.63 -4.04 -11.16
N ARG A 5 -5.92 -4.18 -10.84
CA ARG A 5 -6.71 -5.40 -11.05
C ARG A 5 -6.99 -5.65 -12.54
N GLU A 6 -7.18 -4.59 -13.29
CA GLU A 6 -7.47 -4.64 -14.72
C GLU A 6 -6.21 -4.37 -15.55
N PRO A 7 -6.15 -4.86 -16.81
CA PRO A 7 -5.10 -4.46 -17.73
C PRO A 7 -5.02 -2.94 -17.84
N HIS A 8 -3.83 -2.39 -17.63
CA HIS A 8 -3.56 -0.96 -17.78
C HIS A 8 -2.26 -0.76 -18.56
N HIS A 9 -2.26 0.19 -19.49
CA HIS A 9 -1.11 0.51 -20.34
C HIS A 9 0.05 1.22 -19.59
N GLY A 10 -0.05 1.37 -18.27
CA GLY A 10 0.81 2.26 -17.49
C GLY A 10 0.61 3.73 -17.84
N TRP A 11 1.40 4.61 -17.23
CA TRP A 11 1.51 6.01 -17.62
C TRP A 11 2.78 6.63 -17.02
N GLU A 12 3.28 7.67 -17.67
CA GLU A 12 4.37 8.52 -17.18
C GLU A 12 3.90 9.97 -17.24
N ALA A 13 3.97 10.69 -16.13
CA ALA A 13 3.67 12.11 -16.13
C ALA A 13 4.87 12.89 -16.67
N PRO A 14 4.64 13.98 -17.43
CA PRO A 14 5.71 14.88 -17.79
C PRO A 14 6.33 15.48 -16.53
N GLU A 15 7.64 15.75 -16.60
CA GLU A 15 8.36 16.39 -15.50
C GLU A 15 7.68 17.73 -15.13
N PRO A 16 7.42 18.01 -13.83
CA PRO A 16 6.76 19.25 -13.45
C PRO A 16 7.60 20.45 -13.89
N ALA A 17 7.03 21.31 -14.74
CA ALA A 17 7.78 22.36 -15.44
C ALA A 17 8.42 23.41 -14.51
N HIS A 18 8.00 23.55 -13.24
CA HIS A 18 8.45 24.65 -12.38
C HIS A 18 8.70 24.19 -10.94
N GLY A 19 9.98 24.12 -10.56
CA GLY A 19 10.54 24.38 -9.21
C GLY A 19 9.87 23.80 -7.95
N GLY A 20 8.96 22.84 -8.06
CA GLY A 20 8.34 22.18 -6.92
C GLY A 20 9.29 21.17 -6.27
N VAL A 21 8.98 20.80 -5.02
CA VAL A 21 9.74 19.94 -4.06
C VAL A 21 10.06 18.51 -4.57
N LEU A 22 9.89 18.25 -5.87
CA LEU A 22 10.05 16.98 -6.56
C LEU A 22 10.90 17.12 -7.83
N HIS A 23 11.84 18.07 -7.89
CA HIS A 23 12.88 18.10 -8.94
C HIS A 23 13.58 16.73 -8.99
N GLY A 24 13.46 16.01 -10.11
CA GLY A 24 13.98 14.65 -10.29
C GLY A 24 13.03 13.49 -9.96
N TYR A 25 11.80 13.73 -9.52
CA TYR A 25 10.78 12.69 -9.36
C TYR A 25 9.75 12.78 -10.50
N GLN A 26 9.74 11.75 -11.36
CA GLN A 26 8.72 11.57 -12.39
C GLN A 26 7.69 10.55 -11.90
N PRO A 27 6.45 10.98 -11.58
CA PRO A 27 5.39 10.04 -11.24
C PRO A 27 5.12 9.11 -12.42
N SER A 28 5.23 7.81 -12.20
CA SER A 28 4.90 6.81 -13.19
C SER A 28 4.23 5.58 -12.58
N ARG A 29 3.53 4.84 -13.44
CA ARG A 29 2.99 3.52 -13.14
C ARG A 29 3.30 2.59 -14.32
N PRO A 30 3.95 1.43 -14.10
CA PRO A 30 4.25 0.51 -15.18
C PRO A 30 2.97 -0.10 -15.76
N ALA A 31 3.03 -0.51 -17.03
CA ALA A 31 1.97 -1.29 -17.63
C ALA A 31 1.75 -2.61 -16.87
N THR A 32 0.51 -3.07 -16.84
CA THR A 32 0.13 -4.31 -16.18
C THR A 32 -0.97 -5.01 -16.97
N LYS A 33 -0.96 -6.35 -16.94
CA LYS A 33 -2.00 -7.19 -17.57
C LYS A 33 -3.21 -7.39 -16.63
N GLY A 34 -3.22 -6.75 -15.47
CA GLY A 34 -4.20 -6.98 -14.43
C GLY A 34 -3.87 -8.22 -13.59
N TRP A 35 -4.79 -8.58 -12.69
CA TRP A 35 -4.64 -9.72 -11.81
C TRP A 35 -5.03 -11.01 -12.54
N THR A 36 -4.28 -12.08 -12.25
CA THR A 36 -4.70 -13.43 -12.60
C THR A 36 -5.94 -13.85 -11.81
N GLN A 37 -6.57 -14.95 -12.22
CA GLN A 37 -7.70 -15.52 -11.47
C GLN A 37 -7.29 -15.95 -10.05
N ALA A 38 -6.09 -16.52 -9.90
CA ALA A 38 -5.55 -16.92 -8.60
C ALA A 38 -5.32 -15.71 -7.69
N GLU A 39 -4.72 -14.63 -8.21
CA GLU A 39 -4.55 -13.39 -7.46
C GLU A 39 -5.88 -12.74 -7.08
N THR A 40 -6.86 -12.79 -7.98
CA THR A 40 -8.22 -12.30 -7.70
C THR A 40 -8.88 -13.08 -6.57
N ALA A 41 -8.75 -14.42 -6.58
CA ALA A 41 -9.29 -15.27 -5.52
C ALA A 41 -8.57 -15.02 -4.18
N GLU A 42 -7.25 -14.86 -4.20
CA GLU A 42 -6.48 -14.56 -3.00
C GLU A 42 -6.83 -13.19 -2.43
N TYR A 43 -6.99 -12.17 -3.27
CA TYR A 43 -7.46 -10.86 -2.82
C TYR A 43 -8.84 -10.95 -2.17
N ALA A 44 -9.78 -11.70 -2.76
CA ALA A 44 -11.11 -11.87 -2.18
C ALA A 44 -11.04 -12.56 -0.82
N ARG A 45 -10.19 -13.57 -0.66
CA ARG A 45 -9.94 -14.26 0.62
C ARG A 45 -9.38 -13.29 1.67
N LEU A 46 -8.38 -12.49 1.31
CA LEU A 46 -7.78 -11.49 2.20
C LEU A 46 -8.76 -10.37 2.56
N TRP A 47 -9.55 -9.92 1.59
CA TRP A 47 -10.58 -8.90 1.79
C TRP A 47 -11.65 -9.38 2.77
N GLU A 48 -12.06 -10.65 2.69
CA GLU A 48 -13.00 -11.24 3.65
C GLU A 48 -12.45 -11.22 5.08
N GLN A 49 -11.22 -11.73 5.25
CA GLN A 49 -10.56 -11.72 6.56
C GLN A 49 -10.41 -10.30 7.10
N TRP A 50 -10.01 -9.36 6.25
CA TRP A 50 -9.88 -7.96 6.65
C TRP A 50 -11.22 -7.38 7.10
N ARG A 51 -12.32 -7.64 6.38
CA ARG A 51 -13.66 -7.19 6.77
C ARG A 51 -14.11 -7.78 8.10
N GLU A 52 -13.86 -9.06 8.32
CA GLU A 52 -14.17 -9.72 9.58
C GLU A 52 -13.40 -9.09 10.75
N THR A 53 -12.08 -8.92 10.60
CA THR A 53 -11.25 -8.26 11.61
C THR A 53 -11.67 -6.82 11.83
N ALA A 54 -11.95 -6.07 10.77
CA ALA A 54 -12.40 -4.69 10.86
C ALA A 54 -13.71 -4.59 11.64
N ALA A 55 -14.70 -5.45 11.35
CA ALA A 55 -15.96 -5.49 12.08
C ALA A 55 -15.72 -5.71 13.59
N ARG A 56 -14.89 -6.70 13.96
CA ARG A 56 -14.54 -6.99 15.36
C ARG A 56 -13.92 -5.78 16.06
N VAL A 57 -13.03 -5.05 15.39
CA VAL A 57 -12.38 -3.85 15.95
C VAL A 57 -13.37 -2.70 16.08
N TYR A 58 -14.17 -2.42 15.05
CA TYR A 58 -15.10 -1.29 15.04
C TYR A 58 -16.25 -1.46 16.05
N THR A 59 -16.73 -2.69 16.26
CA THR A 59 -17.82 -2.97 17.20
C THR A 59 -17.33 -3.37 18.59
N HIS A 60 -16.03 -3.22 18.89
CA HIS A 60 -15.47 -3.65 20.16
C HIS A 60 -16.01 -2.81 21.34
N ARG A 61 -16.34 -3.48 22.45
CA ARG A 61 -16.89 -2.85 23.68
C ARG A 61 -16.03 -1.72 24.24
N TYR A 62 -14.72 -1.75 24.00
CA TYR A 62 -13.77 -0.68 24.37
C TYR A 62 -14.26 0.70 23.91
N TRP A 63 -14.81 0.78 22.69
CA TRP A 63 -15.29 2.04 22.13
C TRP A 63 -16.54 2.58 22.81
N GLN A 64 -17.25 1.79 23.63
CA GLN A 64 -18.40 2.29 24.38
C GLN A 64 -18.01 3.36 25.40
N ASN A 65 -16.76 3.36 25.86
CA ASN A 65 -16.23 4.29 26.85
C ASN A 65 -15.70 5.61 26.25
N HIS A 66 -15.67 5.74 24.92
CA HIS A 66 -15.11 6.91 24.23
C HIS A 66 -16.15 7.52 23.28
N ARG A 67 -16.34 8.84 23.34
CA ARG A 67 -17.28 9.58 22.49
C ARG A 67 -16.60 10.84 21.97
N GLY A 68 -17.10 11.37 20.85
CA GLY A 68 -16.57 12.61 20.25
C GLY A 68 -15.06 12.58 20.06
N GLU A 69 -14.38 13.64 20.53
CA GLU A 69 -12.93 13.78 20.42
C GLU A 69 -12.14 12.73 21.20
N ASP A 70 -12.67 12.20 22.30
CA ASP A 70 -11.97 11.19 23.09
C ASP A 70 -11.82 9.86 22.34
N ALA A 71 -12.75 9.54 21.44
CA ALA A 71 -12.61 8.40 20.54
C ALA A 71 -11.47 8.60 19.53
N ILE A 72 -11.23 9.85 19.09
CA ILE A 72 -10.10 10.18 18.20
C ILE A 72 -8.78 10.03 18.96
N LYS A 73 -8.69 10.58 20.18
CA LYS A 73 -7.50 10.46 21.04
C LYS A 73 -7.17 9.00 21.34
N ALA A 74 -8.18 8.19 21.71
CA ALA A 74 -8.01 6.76 21.96
C ALA A 74 -7.51 5.99 20.73
N ARG A 75 -8.03 6.28 19.53
CA ARG A 75 -7.52 5.70 18.28
C ARG A 75 -6.08 6.08 17.98
N GLN A 76 -5.68 7.31 18.27
CA GLN A 76 -4.29 7.75 18.05
C GLN A 76 -3.34 7.08 19.04
N ALA A 77 -3.74 6.93 20.32
CA ALA A 77 -2.94 6.23 21.32
C ALA A 77 -2.63 4.79 20.91
N LEU A 78 -3.62 4.05 20.39
CA LEU A 78 -3.43 2.67 19.92
C LEU A 78 -2.36 2.51 18.83
N LYS A 79 -2.08 3.55 18.02
CA LYS A 79 -1.05 3.48 16.98
C LYS A 79 0.37 3.48 17.54
N GLN A 80 0.54 3.93 18.79
CA GLN A 80 1.83 4.04 19.48
C GLN A 80 2.12 2.83 20.36
N GLU A 81 1.16 1.91 20.50
CA GLU A 81 1.36 0.69 21.28
C GLU A 81 2.39 -0.23 20.61
N PRO A 82 3.27 -0.88 21.38
CA PRO A 82 4.20 -1.87 20.84
C PRO A 82 3.48 -2.96 20.05
N GLY A 83 3.88 -3.18 18.79
CA GLY A 83 3.25 -4.15 17.90
C GLY A 83 2.04 -3.62 17.11
N ALA A 84 1.66 -2.34 17.25
CA ALA A 84 0.61 -1.73 16.43
C ALA A 84 1.02 -1.50 14.97
N GLN A 85 2.33 -1.39 14.70
CA GLN A 85 2.86 -1.33 13.35
C GLN A 85 3.19 -2.75 12.88
N PRO A 86 2.80 -3.13 11.65
CA PRO A 86 3.25 -4.39 11.08
C PRO A 86 4.77 -4.38 10.98
N VAL A 87 5.40 -5.49 11.35
CA VAL A 87 6.83 -5.70 11.06
C VAL A 87 6.96 -5.75 9.54
N LEU A 88 7.51 -4.69 8.95
CA LEU A 88 7.83 -4.69 7.54
C LEU A 88 9.06 -5.60 7.35
N GLU A 89 8.83 -6.86 7.01
CA GLU A 89 9.86 -7.67 6.39
C GLU A 89 10.15 -7.09 5.01
N VAL A 90 11.14 -6.21 4.96
CA VAL A 90 11.69 -5.72 3.69
C VAL A 90 12.47 -6.89 3.09
N GLU A 91 11.83 -7.65 2.20
CA GLU A 91 12.55 -8.51 1.27
C GLU A 91 13.46 -7.59 0.45
N ALA A 92 14.76 -7.64 0.75
CA ALA A 92 15.77 -6.91 0.04
C ALA A 92 15.69 -7.24 -1.45
N SER A 93 15.17 -6.31 -2.25
CA SER A 93 15.32 -6.33 -3.70
C SER A 93 16.81 -6.46 -4.01
N LYS A 94 17.20 -7.57 -4.64
CA LYS A 94 18.60 -7.88 -4.94
C LYS A 94 19.20 -6.71 -5.75
N PRO A 95 20.32 -6.11 -5.31
CA PRO A 95 21.05 -5.17 -6.16
C PRO A 95 21.83 -5.95 -7.22
N GLY A 96 21.68 -5.55 -8.49
CA GLY A 96 22.61 -5.93 -9.57
C GLY A 96 22.03 -6.81 -10.67
N GLN A 97 21.40 -6.17 -11.65
CA GLN A 97 21.52 -6.60 -13.05
C GLN A 97 21.57 -5.34 -13.92
N ASP A 98 22.72 -4.66 -13.87
CA ASP A 98 23.13 -3.72 -14.91
C ASP A 98 23.74 -4.54 -16.06
N ASP A 99 22.88 -5.10 -16.92
CA ASP A 99 23.29 -5.55 -18.25
C ASP A 99 23.29 -4.33 -19.19
N PHE A 100 24.28 -3.45 -19.05
CA PHE A 100 24.66 -2.56 -20.14
C PHE A 100 25.80 -3.20 -20.92
N ALA A 101 25.41 -4.02 -21.91
CA ALA A 101 26.26 -4.32 -23.04
C ALA A 101 26.52 -3.02 -23.81
N ALA A 102 27.68 -2.40 -23.57
CA ALA A 102 28.22 -1.36 -24.43
C ALA A 102 29.29 -1.98 -25.33
N THR A 103 28.89 -2.15 -26.59
CA THR A 103 29.77 -2.33 -27.75
C THR A 103 30.88 -1.29 -27.76
N GLY A 104 32.12 -1.74 -27.93
CA GLY A 104 33.30 -0.95 -28.28
C GLY A 104 34.27 -1.83 -29.06
#